data_AF-A0A9X1RKA8-F1
#
_entry.id   AF-A0A9X1RKA8-F1
#
_cell.length_a   1.000
_cell.length_b   1.000
_cell.length_c   1.000
_cell.angle_alpha   90.00
_cell.angle_beta   90.00
_cell.angle_gamma   90.00
#
_symmetry.space_group_name_H-M   'P 1'
#
loop_
_entity.id
_entity.type
_entity.pdbx_description
1 polymer ?
#
loop_
_entity_poly.entity_id
_entity_poly.type
_entity_poly.pdbx_seq_one_letter_code
_entity_poly.pdbx_strand_id
1 'polypeptide(L)'
;MRFFTSETRIKRDAKRLMKTLAQHGHELKYTRCLDLMARLHGFSHFQEWKRTVLDGSLSTFDEDADDETVEARFLHQERVMAELGFPNIAGVVLDEVNPTGWRKLSQQSGCEFANDAASVSNHS
;
A
#
# COMPACT_ATOMS: atom_id res chain seq x y z
N MET A 1 12.83 -10.87 2.37
CA MET A 1 11.94 -11.31 1.26
C MET A 1 12.12 -10.34 0.10
N ARG A 2 11.96 -10.72 -1.17
CA ARG A 2 12.03 -9.80 -2.33
C ARG A 2 10.91 -10.10 -3.32
N PHE A 3 10.21 -9.07 -3.80
CA PHE A 3 9.01 -9.25 -4.65
C PHE A 3 9.18 -8.63 -6.03
N PHE A 4 8.52 -9.23 -7.03
CA PHE A 4 8.49 -8.67 -8.37
C PHE A 4 7.63 -7.40 -8.42
N THR A 5 8.13 -6.38 -9.10
CA THR A 5 7.34 -5.21 -9.51
C THR A 5 7.99 -4.57 -10.73
N SER A 6 7.21 -3.88 -11.56
CA SER A 6 7.71 -3.19 -12.75
C SER A 6 8.06 -1.73 -12.44
N GLU A 7 8.91 -1.11 -13.27
CA GLU A 7 9.27 0.32 -13.09
C GLU A 7 8.06 1.24 -13.14
N THR A 8 7.09 0.94 -14.01
CA THR A 8 5.85 1.70 -14.08
C THR A 8 5.06 1.58 -12.79
N ARG A 9 4.97 0.37 -12.23
CA ARG A 9 4.19 0.09 -11.02
C ARG A 9 4.82 0.71 -9.79
N ILE A 10 6.11 0.48 -9.54
CA ILE A 10 6.80 1.03 -8.36
C ILE A 10 6.75 2.57 -8.32
N LYS A 11 6.85 3.25 -9.48
CA LYS A 11 6.72 4.71 -9.57
C LYS A 11 5.31 5.19 -9.29
N ARG A 12 4.30 4.50 -9.84
CA ARG A 12 2.89 4.81 -9.61
C ARG A 12 2.54 4.63 -8.13
N ASP A 13 2.97 3.53 -7.54
CA ASP A 13 2.66 3.18 -6.15
C ASP A 13 3.43 4.10 -5.19
N ALA A 14 4.64 4.54 -5.54
CA ALA A 14 5.37 5.58 -4.78
C ALA A 14 4.64 6.94 -4.79
N LYS A 15 4.01 7.32 -5.91
CA LYS A 15 3.15 8.54 -5.95
C LYS A 15 1.91 8.39 -5.08
N ARG A 16 1.31 7.19 -5.07
CA ARG A 16 0.14 6.90 -4.23
C ARG A 16 0.51 6.97 -2.76
N LEU A 17 1.59 6.30 -2.38
CA LEU A 17 2.18 6.34 -1.04
C LEU A 17 2.46 7.78 -0.58
N MET A 18 3.05 8.62 -1.44
CA MET A 18 3.28 10.03 -1.13
C MET A 18 1.97 10.78 -0.78
N LYS A 19 0.88 10.52 -1.50
CA LYS A 19 -0.42 11.15 -1.26
C LYS A 19 -1.07 10.63 0.02
N THR A 20 -1.08 9.31 0.22
CA THR A 20 -1.66 8.69 1.42
C THR A 20 -0.90 9.16 2.67
N LEU A 21 0.43 9.17 2.66
CA LEU A 21 1.21 9.67 3.80
C LEU A 21 0.93 11.15 4.09
N ALA A 22 0.80 11.99 3.06
CA ALA A 22 0.44 13.39 3.23
C ALA A 22 -0.96 13.57 3.86
N GLN A 23 -1.93 12.71 3.51
CA GLN A 23 -3.26 12.71 4.13
C GLN A 23 -3.22 12.38 5.63
N HIS A 24 -2.23 11.60 6.06
CA HIS A 24 -1.99 11.30 7.47
C HIS A 24 -1.00 12.28 8.16
N GLY A 25 -0.69 13.41 7.53
CA GLY A 25 0.17 14.46 8.11
C GLY A 25 1.68 14.21 7.94
N HIS A 26 2.09 13.26 7.10
CA HIS A 26 3.48 12.94 6.82
C HIS A 26 3.89 13.36 5.40
N GLU A 27 4.55 14.51 5.28
CA GLU A 27 5.09 14.97 4.00
C GLU A 27 6.44 14.30 3.69
N LEU A 28 6.48 13.52 2.60
CA LEU A 28 7.70 12.90 2.10
C LEU A 28 7.97 13.32 0.65
N LYS A 29 9.25 13.56 0.35
CA LYS A 29 9.69 13.79 -1.03
C LYS A 29 9.50 12.50 -1.84
N TYR A 30 9.12 12.65 -3.11
CA TYR A 30 8.93 11.53 -4.04
C TYR A 30 10.11 10.55 -4.10
N THR A 31 11.35 11.04 -4.03
CA THR A 31 12.55 10.20 -4.00
C THR A 31 12.61 9.29 -2.77
N ARG A 32 12.18 9.78 -1.60
CA ARG A 32 12.06 8.96 -0.39
C ARG A 32 10.93 7.95 -0.51
N CYS A 33 9.82 8.30 -1.16
CA CYS A 33 8.74 7.34 -1.43
C CYS A 33 9.18 6.21 -2.37
N LEU A 34 10.05 6.49 -3.35
CA LEU A 34 10.64 5.45 -4.20
C LEU A 34 11.53 4.49 -3.41
N ASP A 35 12.36 5.01 -2.51
CA ASP A 35 13.19 4.17 -1.63
C ASP A 35 12.35 3.36 -0.64
N LEU A 36 11.33 3.98 -0.04
CA LEU A 36 10.37 3.30 0.84
C LEU A 36 9.66 2.18 0.09
N MET A 37 9.19 2.43 -1.14
CA MET A 37 8.57 1.41 -1.98
C MET A 37 9.54 0.26 -2.31
N ALA A 38 10.80 0.57 -2.63
CA ALA A 38 11.81 -0.47 -2.84
C ALA A 38 12.02 -1.33 -1.59
N ARG A 39 11.99 -0.73 -0.40
CA ARG A 39 12.09 -1.44 0.89
C ARG A 39 10.89 -2.31 1.19
N LEU A 40 9.68 -1.83 0.91
CA LEU A 40 8.46 -2.64 0.97
C LEU A 40 8.55 -3.84 0.01
N HIS A 41 9.28 -3.67 -1.10
CA HIS A 41 9.57 -4.74 -2.05
C HIS A 41 10.75 -5.65 -1.65
N GLY A 42 11.41 -5.39 -0.52
CA GLY A 42 12.52 -6.19 -0.02
C GLY A 42 13.94 -5.74 -0.43
N PHE A 43 14.08 -4.54 -1.00
CA PHE A 43 15.34 -3.97 -1.46
C PHE A 43 15.81 -2.84 -0.55
N SER A 44 17.10 -2.57 -0.46
CA SER A 44 17.62 -1.54 0.46
C SER A 44 17.29 -0.11 0.00
N HIS A 45 17.26 0.11 -1.32
CA HIS A 45 16.93 1.39 -1.96
C HIS A 45 16.52 1.21 -3.44
N PHE A 46 15.92 2.24 -4.04
CA PHE A 46 15.39 2.18 -5.41
C PHE A 46 16.44 1.80 -6.46
N GLN A 47 17.69 2.26 -6.30
CA GLN A 47 18.77 1.92 -7.23
C GLN A 47 19.19 0.43 -7.19
N GLU A 48 18.98 -0.28 -6.07
CA GLU A 48 19.29 -1.71 -5.95
C GLU A 48 18.21 -2.51 -6.67
N TRP A 49 16.95 -2.17 -6.40
CA TRP A 49 15.80 -2.71 -7.12
C TRP A 49 15.97 -2.56 -8.64
N LYS A 50 16.33 -1.37 -9.12
CA LYS A 50 16.49 -1.08 -10.55
C LYS A 50 17.56 -1.94 -11.22
N ARG A 51 18.64 -2.28 -10.52
CA ARG A 51 19.68 -3.18 -11.04
C ARG A 51 19.22 -4.64 -11.03
N THR A 52 18.51 -5.04 -9.98
CA THR A 52 18.13 -6.45 -9.75
C THR A 52 16.93 -6.89 -10.59
N VAL A 53 16.01 -5.98 -10.93
CA VAL A 53 14.84 -6.32 -11.77
C VAL A 53 15.23 -6.78 -13.18
N LEU A 54 16.46 -6.49 -13.61
CA LEU A 54 17.02 -6.94 -14.87
C LEU A 54 17.63 -8.35 -14.80
N ASP A 55 17.79 -8.92 -13.60
CA ASP A 55 18.79 -9.98 -13.36
C ASP A 55 18.31 -11.18 -12.53
N GLY A 56 17.00 -11.35 -12.22
CA GLY A 56 16.61 -12.44 -11.33
C GLY A 56 15.14 -12.87 -11.25
N SER A 57 14.97 -14.10 -10.75
CA SER A 57 13.71 -14.72 -10.33
C SER A 57 13.18 -13.98 -9.10
N LEU A 58 12.10 -13.23 -9.29
CA LEU A 58 11.42 -12.48 -8.24
C LEU A 58 10.14 -13.22 -7.85
N SER A 59 9.74 -13.13 -6.58
CA SER A 59 8.50 -13.75 -6.08
C SER A 59 7.28 -13.25 -6.86
N THR A 60 6.33 -14.16 -7.12
CA THR A 60 5.05 -13.90 -7.81
C THR A 60 4.19 -12.89 -7.04
N PHE A 61 3.17 -12.32 -7.69
CA PHE A 61 2.24 -11.38 -7.06
C PHE A 61 1.36 -12.05 -6.00
N ASP A 62 0.64 -11.26 -5.19
CA ASP A 62 -0.19 -11.81 -4.11
C ASP A 62 -1.33 -12.70 -4.63
N GLU A 63 -1.82 -12.48 -5.85
CA GLU A 63 -2.90 -13.32 -6.41
C GLU A 63 -2.46 -14.73 -6.81
N ASP A 64 -1.16 -14.92 -7.04
CA ASP A 64 -0.55 -16.20 -7.37
C ASP A 64 0.08 -16.85 -6.12
N ALA A 65 -0.08 -16.23 -4.95
CA ALA A 65 0.48 -16.67 -3.68
C ALA A 65 -0.64 -17.26 -2.79
N ASP A 66 -0.27 -18.20 -1.92
CA ASP A 66 -1.18 -18.69 -0.89
C ASP A 66 -1.37 -17.65 0.24
N ASP A 67 -2.44 -17.82 1.02
CA ASP A 67 -2.81 -16.90 2.10
C ASP A 67 -1.67 -16.72 3.13
N GLU A 68 -0.90 -17.78 3.42
CA GLU A 68 0.25 -17.72 4.33
C GLU A 68 1.37 -16.83 3.78
N THR A 69 1.63 -16.92 2.47
CA THR A 69 2.61 -16.08 1.79
C THR A 69 2.15 -14.63 1.75
N VAL A 70 0.85 -14.37 1.52
CA VAL A 70 0.29 -13.01 1.52
C VAL A 70 0.39 -12.38 2.92
N GLU A 71 0.06 -13.14 3.97
CA GLU A 71 0.18 -12.69 5.35
C GLU A 71 1.64 -12.38 5.71
N ALA A 72 2.58 -13.27 5.36
CA ALA A 72 4.01 -13.05 5.60
C ALA A 72 4.54 -11.79 4.89
N ARG A 73 4.00 -11.46 3.72
CA ARG A 73 4.33 -10.22 2.98
C ARG A 73 3.80 -8.99 3.69
N PHE A 74 2.55 -9.02 4.14
CA PHE A 74 1.96 -7.92 4.87
C PHE A 74 2.74 -7.63 6.16
N LEU A 75 3.05 -8.66 6.95
CA LEU A 75 3.84 -8.53 8.17
C LEU A 75 5.26 -7.99 7.91
N HIS A 76 5.88 -8.38 6.79
CA HIS A 76 7.16 -7.81 6.37
C HIS A 76 7.04 -6.31 6.07
N GLN A 77 6.01 -5.90 5.34
CA GLN A 77 5.76 -4.51 4.97
C GLN A 77 5.43 -3.64 6.19
N GLU A 78 4.64 -4.13 7.13
CA GLU A 78 4.37 -3.44 8.40
C GLU A 78 5.66 -3.20 9.19
N ARG A 79 6.53 -4.21 9.28
CA ARG A 79 7.83 -4.06 9.93
C ARG A 79 8.68 -2.98 9.27
N VAL A 80 8.73 -2.95 7.93
CA VAL A 80 9.46 -1.92 7.18
C VAL A 80 8.89 -0.52 7.45
N MET A 81 7.56 -0.37 7.51
CA MET A 81 6.92 0.90 7.87
C MET A 81 7.27 1.33 9.29
N ALA A 82 7.26 0.40 10.25
CA ALA A 82 7.62 0.66 11.64
C ALA A 82 9.09 1.09 11.79
N GLU A 83 10.02 0.38 11.14
CA GLU A 83 11.45 0.72 11.10
C GLU A 83 11.71 2.11 10.52
N LEU A 84 10.81 2.60 9.65
CA LEU A 84 10.92 3.89 8.99
C LEU A 84 10.14 5.02 9.69
N GLY A 85 9.58 4.74 10.87
CA GLY A 85 8.93 5.73 11.72
C GLY A 85 7.43 5.89 11.49
N PHE A 86 6.79 4.94 10.80
CA PHE A 86 5.34 4.95 10.53
C PHE A 86 4.57 3.79 11.18
N PRO A 87 4.89 3.33 12.41
CA PRO A 87 4.25 2.14 12.99
C PRO A 87 2.74 2.31 13.18
N ASN A 88 2.27 3.52 13.52
CA ASN A 88 0.87 3.78 13.87
C ASN A 88 -0.06 3.88 12.67
N ILE A 89 0.49 4.02 11.46
CA ILE A 89 -0.29 4.16 10.22
C ILE A 89 0.03 3.06 9.21
N ALA A 90 0.89 2.10 9.58
CA ALA A 90 1.40 1.07 8.67
C ALA A 90 0.27 0.30 8.00
N GLY A 91 -0.65 -0.32 8.78
CA GLY A 91 -1.77 -1.07 8.24
C GLY A 91 -2.65 -0.27 7.28
N VAL A 92 -3.13 0.90 7.69
CA VAL A 92 -4.01 1.75 6.86
C VAL A 92 -3.33 2.17 5.54
N VAL A 93 -2.06 2.59 5.62
CA VAL A 93 -1.30 2.99 4.43
C VAL A 93 -1.06 1.80 3.50
N LEU A 94 -0.77 0.61 4.05
CA LEU A 94 -0.52 -0.60 3.27
C LEU A 94 -1.79 -1.15 2.63
N ASP A 95 -2.91 -1.14 3.34
CA ASP A 95 -4.23 -1.50 2.80
C ASP A 95 -4.63 -0.59 1.64
N GLU A 96 -4.40 0.72 1.79
CA GLU A 96 -4.65 1.64 0.70
C GLU A 96 -3.70 1.39 -0.45
N VAL A 97 -2.39 1.48 -0.24
CA VAL A 97 -1.39 1.47 -1.32
C VAL A 97 -1.34 0.12 -2.03
N ASN A 98 -1.45 -0.97 -1.27
CA ASN A 98 -1.33 -2.37 -1.69
C ASN A 98 -0.15 -2.62 -2.64
N PRO A 99 1.09 -2.54 -2.13
CA PRO A 99 2.29 -2.57 -2.97
C PRO A 99 2.49 -3.91 -3.70
N THR A 100 2.04 -5.03 -3.12
CA THR A 100 2.26 -6.38 -3.67
C THR A 100 1.04 -7.00 -4.35
N GLY A 101 -0.18 -6.62 -4.00
CA GLY A 101 -1.40 -7.16 -4.63
C GLY A 101 -1.83 -6.37 -5.86
N TRP A 102 -2.35 -7.02 -6.91
CA TRP A 102 -3.04 -6.25 -7.96
C TRP A 102 -4.35 -5.72 -7.41
N ARG A 103 -4.82 -4.61 -7.97
CA ARG A 103 -6.10 -4.04 -7.56
C ARG A 103 -7.22 -5.05 -7.78
N LYS A 104 -7.70 -5.68 -6.72
CA LYS A 104 -9.14 -5.81 -6.53
C LYS A 104 -9.63 -4.40 -6.18
N LEU A 105 -10.22 -3.72 -7.16
CA LEU A 105 -11.19 -2.67 -6.89
C LEU A 105 -12.39 -3.33 -6.20
N SER A 106 -12.22 -3.79 -4.97
CA SER A 106 -13.30 -4.27 -4.13
C SER A 106 -13.78 -3.06 -3.34
N GLN A 107 -14.77 -2.41 -3.94
CA GLN A 107 -15.83 -1.64 -3.31
C GLN A 107 -15.40 -0.64 -2.26
N GLN A 108 -15.57 0.64 -2.62
CA GLN A 108 -15.95 1.67 -1.67
C GLN A 108 -16.84 1.06 -0.59
N SER A 109 -16.33 1.06 0.64
CA SER A 109 -17.14 1.07 1.84
C SER A 109 -18.08 2.26 1.69
N GLY A 110 -19.26 1.99 1.12
CA GLY A 110 -20.36 2.93 1.15
C GLY A 110 -20.80 2.99 2.59
N CYS A 111 -20.36 4.04 3.29
CA CYS A 111 -20.94 4.44 4.56
C CYS A 111 -22.46 4.49 4.37
N GLU A 112 -23.17 3.49 4.87
CA GLU A 112 -24.60 3.61 5.15
C GLU A 112 -24.73 4.61 6.30
N PHE A 113 -24.75 5.90 5.95
CA PHE A 113 -25.33 6.92 6.80
C PHE A 113 -26.85 6.67 6.80
N ALA A 114 -27.30 5.81 7.70
CA ALA A 114 -28.69 5.75 8.11
C ALA A 114 -29.03 7.09 8.77
N ASN A 115 -29.49 8.04 7.96
CA ASN A 115 -30.05 9.28 8.44
C ASN A 115 -31.52 9.02 8.81
N ASP A 116 -31.74 8.31 9.92
CA ASP A 116 -33.05 8.22 10.56
C ASP A 116 -33.27 9.51 11.35
N ALA A 117 -33.79 10.53 10.65
CA ALA A 117 -34.27 11.76 11.27
C ALA A 117 -35.78 11.84 11.06
N ALA A 118 -36.50 11.38 12.08
CA ALA A 118 -37.92 11.59 12.27
C ALA A 118 -38.31 13.08 12.24
N SER A 119 -39.41 13.41 11.54
CA SER A 119 -40.41 14.45 11.90
C SER A 119 -41.51 14.44 10.81
N VAL A 120 -42.72 13.93 11.08
CA VAL A 120 -43.86 14.56 11.79
C VAL A 120 -44.70 15.47 10.88
N SER A 121 -45.95 15.00 10.68
CA SER A 121 -47.24 15.72 10.58
C SER A 121 -47.74 16.43 9.32
N ASN A 122 -48.99 16.04 9.05
CA ASN A 122 -50.16 16.76 8.55
C ASN A 122 -50.38 16.84 7.04
N HIS A 123 -51.48 16.20 6.61
CA HIS A 123 -52.35 16.77 5.60
C HIS A 123 -53.83 16.47 5.92
N SER A 124 -54.52 17.59 6.11
CA SER A 124 -55.94 17.96 6.03
C SER A 124 -57.02 16.89 5.84
#